data_AF-V9L2D2-F1
#
_entry.id   AF-V9L2D2-F1
#
_cell.length_a   1.000
_cell.length_b   1.000
_cell.length_c   1.000
_cell.angle_alpha   90.00
_cell.angle_beta   90.00
_cell.angle_gamma   90.00
#
_symmetry.space_group_name_H-M   'P 1'
#
loop_
_entity.id
_entity.type
_entity.pdbx_description
1 polymer ?
#
loop_
_entity_poly.entity_id
_entity_poly.type
_entity_poly.pdbx_seq_one_letter_code
_entity_poly.pdbx_strand_id
1 'polypeptide(L)'
;EYFENLHEFRKRGLEGQVARGRDSLRRVLHQHNTAKDMVTLRRIYQEEDDAYQELVTVAMQYYQYLLQPFRDMREFALLYKQEILKSLEFDDLGPKRIESLQRKAAQWSKQVKEAVCSIQDITVDYFKETVKALTAMQKQMEQDRKRFGKAAWAAVVPRLEKLKFMLVKETLQYMRAKELCLNREKGGIRSKMECLDQVETTEAVDMLEMRYYQTQLELYGVQLEVLKFEDQLLVVQLDTIRRQINEKEDEVVYYDTYEDPEELQVTGGLGLSHDTRSNEIKKLQLKTHQLEVKRGRICARRSYLRNKRDQCEESQKLKEQQHQMNQANYHQHHSIQLKRDEKKEENKKKREFVNQERQKTLERLRMFKQKSSGHVVFKPPRCQSLSVQKQDVSSTEN
;
A
#
# COMPACT_ATOMS: atom_id res chain seq x y z
N GLU A 1 30.96 -25.16 16.85
CA GLU A 1 31.51 -23.79 16.77
C GLU A 1 30.54 -22.91 16.01
N TYR A 2 29.99 -21.88 16.66
CA TYR A 2 29.07 -20.91 16.06
C TYR A 2 29.90 -19.85 15.32
N PHE A 3 30.24 -20.09 14.05
CA PHE A 3 30.77 -19.03 13.20
C PHE A 3 29.58 -18.21 12.69
N GLU A 4 29.41 -17.00 13.22
CA GLU A 4 28.52 -16.02 12.59
C GLU A 4 28.98 -15.81 11.14
N ASN A 5 28.03 -15.89 10.19
CA ASN A 5 28.31 -15.65 8.78
C ASN A 5 28.93 -14.25 8.62
N LEU A 6 30.08 -14.14 7.95
CA LEU A 6 30.79 -12.86 7.74
C LEU A 6 29.87 -11.78 7.14
N HIS A 7 28.90 -12.20 6.31
CA HIS A 7 27.89 -11.32 5.74
C HIS A 7 26.95 -10.74 6.81
N GLU A 8 26.48 -11.57 7.75
CA GLU A 8 25.64 -11.14 8.86
C GLU A 8 26.41 -10.24 9.84
N PHE A 9 27.67 -10.58 10.14
CA PHE A 9 28.52 -9.75 10.99
C PHE A 9 28.71 -8.36 10.38
N ARG A 10 29.04 -8.28 9.09
CA ARG A 10 29.20 -7.00 8.38
C ARG A 10 27.89 -6.21 8.30
N LYS A 11 26.76 -6.88 8.05
CA LYS A 11 25.43 -6.27 8.09
C LYS A 11 25.15 -5.64 9.45
N ARG A 12 25.33 -6.39 10.54
CA ARG A 12 25.13 -5.89 11.92
C ARG A 12 26.07 -4.73 12.25
N GLY A 13 27.31 -4.80 11.78
CA GLY A 13 28.30 -3.72 11.96
C GLY A 13 27.82 -2.41 11.33
N LEU A 14 27.37 -2.45 10.07
CA LEU A 14 26.83 -1.29 9.36
C LEU A 14 25.52 -0.79 9.98
N GLU A 15 24.61 -1.69 10.34
CA GLU A 15 23.37 -1.33 11.05
C GLU A 15 23.66 -0.64 12.39
N GLY A 16 24.66 -1.11 13.13
CA GLY A 16 25.13 -0.48 14.36
C GLY A 16 25.73 0.90 14.11
N GLN A 17 26.40 1.14 12.98
CA GLN A 17 26.86 2.48 12.60
C GLN A 17 25.66 3.41 12.33
N VAL A 18 24.61 2.95 11.63
CA VAL A 18 23.39 3.74 11.41
C VAL A 18 22.71 4.09 12.74
N ALA A 19 22.63 3.13 13.67
CA ALA A 19 22.12 3.37 15.02
C ALA A 19 22.93 4.46 15.75
N ARG A 20 24.27 4.37 15.72
CA ARG A 20 25.15 5.39 16.31
C ARG A 20 24.97 6.76 15.66
N GLY A 21 24.85 6.84 14.34
CA GLY A 21 24.58 8.09 13.62
C GLY A 21 23.27 8.73 14.07
N ARG A 22 22.21 7.92 14.22
CA ARG A 22 20.92 8.39 14.76
C ARG A 22 21.03 8.91 16.18
N ASP A 23 21.74 8.19 17.05
CA ASP A 23 21.93 8.60 18.44
C ASP A 23 22.75 9.90 18.50
N SER A 24 23.76 10.05 17.63
CA SER A 24 24.54 11.27 17.50
C SER A 24 23.65 12.47 17.14
N LEU A 25 22.88 12.36 16.05
CA LEU A 25 21.94 13.41 15.64
C LEU A 25 20.92 13.74 16.73
N ARG A 26 20.37 12.72 17.40
CA ARG A 26 19.45 12.92 18.54
C ARG A 26 20.14 13.68 19.67
N ARG A 27 21.38 13.37 20.03
CA ARG A 27 22.11 14.09 21.07
C ARG A 27 22.29 15.57 20.72
N VAL A 28 22.67 15.89 19.49
CA VAL A 28 22.82 17.29 19.04
C VAL A 28 21.47 18.02 19.11
N LEU A 29 20.39 17.42 18.62
CA LEU A 29 19.02 17.99 18.71
C LEU A 29 18.62 18.35 20.15
N HIS A 30 19.00 17.54 21.15
CA HIS A 30 18.68 17.84 22.55
C HIS A 30 19.44 19.05 23.11
N GLN A 31 20.60 19.40 22.55
CA GLN A 31 21.40 20.54 22.99
C GLN A 31 20.70 21.89 22.74
N HIS A 32 19.71 21.94 21.85
CA HIS A 32 18.93 23.15 21.55
C HIS A 32 18.28 23.74 22.81
N ASN A 33 17.84 22.87 23.74
CA ASN A 33 17.23 23.29 24.99
C ASN A 33 18.19 24.09 25.89
N THR A 34 19.50 23.88 25.73
CA THR A 34 20.54 24.54 26.53
C THR A 34 21.04 25.84 25.91
N ALA A 35 20.80 26.05 24.61
CA ALA A 35 21.22 27.25 23.90
C ALA A 35 20.39 28.46 24.34
N LYS A 36 21.06 29.48 24.89
CA LYS A 36 20.45 30.75 25.33
C LYS A 36 20.52 31.84 24.27
N ASP A 37 21.55 31.81 23.43
CA ASP A 37 21.85 32.87 22.46
C ASP A 37 21.88 32.34 21.03
N MET A 38 21.55 33.20 20.06
CA MET A 38 21.52 32.84 18.63
C MET A 38 22.87 32.36 18.09
N VAL A 39 23.99 32.87 18.63
CA VAL A 39 25.33 32.45 18.22
C VAL A 39 25.56 30.99 18.59
N THR A 40 25.20 30.60 19.82
CA THR A 40 25.31 29.21 20.28
C THR A 40 24.40 28.28 19.47
N LEU A 41 23.17 28.70 19.21
CA LEU A 41 22.22 27.91 18.41
C LEU A 41 22.69 27.72 16.96
N ARG A 42 23.29 28.76 16.35
CA ARG A 42 23.84 28.65 14.99
C ARG A 42 24.98 27.64 14.92
N ARG A 43 25.81 27.54 15.96
CA ARG A 43 26.84 26.50 16.05
C ARG A 43 26.21 25.11 16.14
N ILE A 44 25.20 24.93 16.99
CA ILE A 44 24.49 23.65 17.11
C ILE A 44 23.84 23.26 15.78
N TYR A 45 23.23 24.20 15.06
CA TYR A 45 22.68 23.97 13.72
C TYR A 45 23.72 23.48 12.71
N GLN A 46 24.95 23.97 12.78
CA GLN A 46 26.06 23.46 11.96
C GLN A 46 26.39 22.02 12.35
N GLU A 47 26.54 21.74 13.66
CA GLU A 47 26.79 20.40 14.19
C GLU A 47 25.66 19.41 13.84
N GLU A 48 24.40 19.88 13.79
CA GLU A 48 23.26 19.08 13.34
C GLU A 48 23.34 18.72 11.86
N ASP A 49 23.69 19.69 11.01
CA ASP A 49 23.82 19.48 9.57
C ASP A 49 24.95 18.48 9.28
N ASP A 50 26.06 18.58 10.00
CA ASP A 50 27.19 17.65 9.92
C ASP A 50 26.79 16.24 10.41
N ALA A 51 26.13 16.14 11.58
CA ALA A 51 25.66 14.85 12.11
C ALA A 51 24.61 14.18 11.21
N TYR A 52 23.74 14.98 10.57
CA TYR A 52 22.79 14.47 9.58
C TYR A 52 23.51 13.95 8.33
N GLN A 53 24.51 14.67 7.83
CA GLN A 53 25.30 14.25 6.67
C GLN A 53 26.07 12.96 6.94
N GLU A 54 26.62 12.80 8.14
CA GLU A 54 27.24 11.54 8.59
C GLU A 54 26.22 10.39 8.63
N LEU A 55 25.04 10.62 9.22
CA LEU A 55 23.96 9.63 9.26
C LEU A 55 23.56 9.19 7.85
N VAL A 56 23.37 10.13 6.91
CA VAL A 56 23.04 9.82 5.51
C VAL A 56 24.15 9.01 4.85
N THR A 57 25.41 9.35 5.10
CA THR A 57 26.56 8.63 4.53
C THR A 57 26.60 7.18 5.00
N VAL A 58 26.46 6.96 6.31
CA VAL A 58 26.46 5.62 6.90
C VAL A 58 25.21 4.83 6.48
N ALA A 59 24.04 5.47 6.43
CA ALA A 59 22.81 4.85 5.92
C ALA A 59 22.99 4.45 4.45
N MET A 60 23.53 5.32 3.61
CA MET A 60 23.81 5.01 2.21
C MET A 60 24.71 3.77 2.07
N GLN A 61 25.79 3.68 2.86
CA GLN A 61 26.66 2.49 2.87
C GLN A 61 25.91 1.22 3.28
N TYR A 62 25.09 1.29 4.34
CA TYR A 62 24.28 0.16 4.79
C TYR A 62 23.27 -0.30 3.74
N TYR A 63 22.47 0.63 3.20
CA TYR A 63 21.44 0.28 2.21
C TYR A 63 22.04 -0.13 0.87
N GLN A 64 23.17 0.44 0.45
CA GLN A 64 23.91 -0.07 -0.71
C GLN A 64 24.37 -1.52 -0.51
N TYR A 65 24.88 -1.84 0.68
CA TYR A 65 25.27 -3.20 1.04
C TYR A 65 24.08 -4.17 0.99
N LEU A 66 22.91 -3.76 1.51
CA LEU A 66 21.68 -4.56 1.44
C LEU A 66 21.17 -4.75 0.01
N LEU A 67 21.31 -3.73 -0.84
CA LEU A 67 20.84 -3.77 -2.23
C LEU A 67 21.71 -4.65 -3.12
N GLN A 68 23.01 -4.79 -2.82
CA GLN A 68 23.98 -5.41 -3.71
C GLN A 68 23.61 -6.85 -4.12
N PRO A 69 23.26 -7.78 -3.20
CA PRO A 69 22.93 -9.17 -3.58
C PRO A 69 21.75 -9.26 -4.55
N PHE A 70 20.76 -8.36 -4.41
CA PHE A 70 19.60 -8.33 -5.30
C PHE A 70 19.92 -7.69 -6.65
N ARG A 71 20.83 -6.71 -6.70
CA ARG A 71 21.33 -6.15 -7.96
C ARG A 71 22.09 -7.20 -8.75
N ASP A 72 23.00 -7.91 -8.08
CA ASP A 72 23.78 -8.99 -8.67
C ASP A 72 22.86 -10.11 -9.15
N MET A 73 21.89 -10.54 -8.33
CA MET A 73 20.93 -11.57 -8.72
C MET A 73 20.07 -11.16 -9.92
N ARG A 74 19.63 -9.90 -9.96
CA ARG A 74 18.86 -9.36 -11.09
C ARG A 74 19.68 -9.38 -12.37
N GLU A 75 20.92 -8.93 -12.33
CA GLU A 75 21.83 -8.89 -13.48
C GLU A 75 22.16 -10.31 -13.97
N PHE A 76 22.54 -11.19 -13.04
CA PHE A 76 22.81 -12.59 -13.32
C PHE A 76 21.60 -13.29 -13.96
N ALA A 77 20.42 -13.17 -13.36
CA ALA A 77 19.20 -13.79 -13.89
C ALA A 77 18.79 -13.24 -15.27
N LEU A 78 19.02 -11.94 -15.54
CA LEU A 78 18.78 -11.35 -16.85
C LEU A 78 19.75 -11.91 -17.90
N LEU A 79 21.04 -12.01 -17.59
CA LEU A 79 22.04 -12.56 -18.50
C LEU A 79 21.73 -14.01 -18.88
N TYR A 80 21.46 -14.88 -17.89
CA TYR A 80 21.11 -16.28 -18.15
C TYR A 80 19.81 -16.42 -18.94
N LYS A 81 18.80 -15.59 -18.63
CA LYS A 81 17.57 -15.57 -19.41
C LYS A 81 17.86 -15.20 -20.87
N GLN A 82 18.69 -14.18 -21.10
CA GLN A 82 19.02 -13.71 -22.44
C GLN A 82 19.81 -14.77 -23.23
N GLU A 83 20.75 -15.46 -22.59
CA GLU A 83 21.48 -16.57 -23.19
C GLU A 83 20.54 -17.71 -23.61
N ILE A 84 19.59 -18.08 -22.74
CA ILE A 84 18.58 -19.09 -23.07
C ILE A 84 17.70 -18.65 -24.25
N LEU A 85 17.29 -17.38 -24.30
CA LEU A 85 16.49 -16.86 -25.42
C LEU A 85 17.27 -16.91 -26.73
N LYS A 86 18.56 -16.57 -26.72
CA LYS A 86 19.43 -16.71 -27.91
C LYS A 86 19.51 -18.16 -28.37
N SER A 87 19.74 -19.12 -27.46
CA SER A 87 19.72 -20.54 -27.84
C SER A 87 18.38 -20.99 -28.41
N LEU A 88 17.26 -20.46 -27.90
CA LEU A 88 15.94 -20.77 -28.45
C LEU A 88 15.70 -20.17 -29.85
N GLU A 89 16.37 -19.08 -30.19
CA GLU A 89 16.22 -18.38 -31.48
C GLU A 89 17.17 -18.92 -32.55
N PHE A 90 18.41 -19.27 -32.19
CA PHE A 90 19.48 -19.54 -33.15
C PHE A 90 19.93 -21.00 -33.21
N ASP A 91 19.68 -21.81 -32.17
CA ASP A 91 20.13 -23.21 -32.15
C ASP A 91 19.03 -24.16 -32.68
N ASP A 92 19.43 -25.17 -33.45
CA ASP A 92 18.54 -26.25 -33.90
C ASP A 92 18.26 -27.24 -32.75
N LEU A 93 17.28 -26.91 -31.90
CA LEU A 93 16.96 -27.66 -30.69
C LEU A 93 15.76 -28.59 -30.87
N GLY A 94 15.84 -29.79 -30.29
CA GLY A 94 14.70 -30.71 -30.21
C GLY A 94 13.60 -30.23 -29.25
N PRO A 95 12.34 -30.70 -29.42
CA PRO A 95 11.17 -30.19 -28.69
C PRO A 95 11.31 -30.30 -27.16
N LYS A 96 11.83 -31.43 -26.66
CA LYS A 96 12.07 -31.64 -25.21
C LYS A 96 13.08 -30.64 -24.63
N ARG A 97 14.08 -30.23 -25.43
CA ARG A 97 15.10 -29.26 -25.01
C ARG A 97 14.52 -27.84 -25.01
N ILE A 98 13.73 -27.50 -26.02
CA ILE A 98 12.99 -26.22 -26.10
C ILE A 98 12.13 -26.04 -24.85
N GLU A 99 11.28 -27.01 -24.51
CA GLU A 99 10.44 -26.95 -23.31
C GLU A 99 11.25 -26.80 -22.02
N SER A 100 12.38 -27.52 -21.91
CA SER A 100 13.27 -27.39 -20.75
C SER A 100 13.88 -25.98 -20.63
N LEU A 101 14.27 -25.38 -21.75
CA LEU A 101 14.85 -24.04 -21.79
C LEU A 101 13.79 -22.98 -21.48
N GLN A 102 12.58 -23.11 -22.03
CA GLN A 102 11.45 -22.23 -21.73
C GLN A 102 11.12 -22.25 -20.22
N ARG A 103 11.09 -23.42 -19.59
CA ARG A 103 10.90 -23.55 -18.13
C ARG A 103 12.02 -22.84 -17.34
N LYS A 104 13.28 -22.99 -17.76
CA LYS A 104 14.41 -22.27 -17.13
C LYS A 104 14.30 -20.75 -17.32
N ALA A 105 13.94 -20.28 -18.51
CA ALA A 105 13.73 -18.86 -18.78
C ALA A 105 12.58 -18.26 -17.93
N ALA A 106 11.51 -19.03 -17.69
CA ALA A 106 10.43 -18.64 -16.78
C ALA A 106 10.92 -18.55 -15.33
N GLN A 107 11.72 -19.52 -14.87
CA GLN A 107 12.33 -19.49 -13.53
C GLN A 107 13.25 -18.27 -13.34
N TRP A 108 14.11 -17.97 -14.31
CA TRP A 108 14.94 -16.76 -14.26
C TRP A 108 14.10 -15.48 -14.29
N SER A 109 13.01 -15.46 -15.06
CA SER A 109 12.07 -14.33 -15.06
C SER A 109 11.42 -14.12 -13.68
N LYS A 110 11.14 -15.20 -12.94
CA LYS A 110 10.64 -15.12 -11.55
C LYS A 110 11.71 -14.53 -10.62
N GLN A 111 12.95 -15.01 -10.71
CA GLN A 111 14.07 -14.49 -9.92
C GLN A 111 14.34 -13.00 -10.16
N VAL A 112 14.26 -12.55 -11.43
CA VAL A 112 14.35 -11.11 -11.76
C VAL A 112 13.25 -10.32 -11.06
N LYS A 113 12.00 -10.80 -11.10
CA LYS A 113 10.87 -10.13 -10.43
C LYS A 113 11.10 -10.05 -8.91
N GLU A 114 11.47 -11.15 -8.27
CA GLU A 114 11.75 -11.22 -6.82
C GLU A 114 12.89 -10.28 -6.40
N ALA A 115 13.97 -10.23 -7.18
CA ALA A 115 15.09 -9.32 -6.93
C ALA A 115 14.68 -7.85 -7.07
N VAL A 116 13.91 -7.50 -8.12
CA VAL A 116 13.36 -6.15 -8.28
C VAL A 116 12.43 -5.78 -7.12
N CYS A 117 11.62 -6.72 -6.64
CA CYS A 117 10.76 -6.48 -5.48
C CYS A 117 11.58 -6.06 -4.25
N SER A 118 12.61 -6.85 -3.95
CA SER A 118 13.47 -6.65 -2.78
C SER A 118 14.24 -5.32 -2.87
N ILE A 119 14.72 -4.95 -4.06
CA ILE A 119 15.37 -3.65 -4.31
C ILE A 119 14.42 -2.49 -3.98
N GLN A 120 13.17 -2.57 -4.44
CA GLN A 120 12.17 -1.52 -4.19
C GLN A 120 11.84 -1.39 -2.70
N ASP A 121 11.65 -2.52 -2.01
CA ASP A 121 11.26 -2.53 -0.60
C ASP A 121 12.39 -1.95 0.29
N ILE A 122 13.65 -2.32 0.02
CA ILE A 122 14.83 -1.76 0.69
C ILE A 122 14.97 -0.26 0.40
N THR A 123 14.62 0.19 -0.81
CA THR A 123 14.66 1.62 -1.17
C THR A 123 13.63 2.43 -0.40
N VAL A 124 12.44 1.88 -0.15
CA VAL A 124 11.41 2.52 0.70
C VAL A 124 11.94 2.71 2.12
N ASP A 125 12.60 1.68 2.68
CA ASP A 125 13.16 1.75 4.04
C ASP A 125 14.28 2.80 4.16
N TYR A 126 15.14 2.95 3.15
CA TYR A 126 16.15 4.01 3.11
C TYR A 126 15.51 5.40 3.24
N PHE A 127 14.54 5.71 2.36
CA PHE A 127 13.90 7.02 2.36
C PHE A 127 13.07 7.25 3.63
N LYS A 128 12.48 6.20 4.21
CA LYS A 128 11.79 6.28 5.49
C LYS A 128 12.71 6.75 6.62
N GLU A 129 13.94 6.26 6.64
CA GLU A 129 14.94 6.62 7.65
C GLU A 129 15.40 8.07 7.51
N THR A 130 15.73 8.51 6.28
CA THR A 130 16.19 9.87 6.01
C THR A 130 15.09 10.91 6.25
N VAL A 131 13.86 10.64 5.80
CA VAL A 131 12.69 11.49 6.07
C VAL A 131 12.42 11.64 7.55
N LYS A 132 12.56 10.55 8.33
CA LYS A 132 12.37 10.59 9.79
C LYS A 132 13.37 11.52 10.47
N ALA A 133 14.64 11.47 10.07
CA ALA A 133 15.68 12.36 10.60
C ALA A 133 15.42 13.83 10.22
N LEU A 134 15.15 14.12 8.95
CA LEU A 134 14.82 15.49 8.48
C LEU A 134 13.58 16.06 9.16
N THR A 135 12.55 15.23 9.37
CA THR A 135 11.32 15.64 10.06
C THR A 135 11.61 16.05 11.50
N ALA A 136 12.50 15.34 12.20
CA ALA A 136 12.89 15.68 13.57
C ALA A 136 13.61 17.03 13.61
N MET A 137 14.58 17.24 12.70
CA MET A 137 15.31 18.51 12.60
C MET A 137 14.39 19.69 12.28
N GLN A 138 13.48 19.53 11.32
CA GLN A 138 12.53 20.60 10.95
C GLN A 138 11.64 20.96 12.14
N LYS A 139 11.10 19.96 12.85
CA LYS A 139 10.27 20.18 14.04
C LYS A 139 11.03 20.92 15.13
N GLN A 140 12.29 20.55 15.37
CA GLN A 140 13.12 21.23 16.37
C GLN A 140 13.33 22.69 15.99
N MET A 141 13.71 22.98 14.75
CA MET A 141 13.93 24.34 14.28
C MET A 141 12.64 25.19 14.30
N GLU A 142 11.47 24.58 14.06
CA GLU A 142 10.18 25.26 14.21
C GLU A 142 9.82 25.59 15.67
N GLN A 143 10.29 24.78 16.63
CA GLN A 143 10.18 25.10 18.06
C GLN A 143 11.11 26.24 18.45
N ASP A 144 12.35 26.22 17.96
CA ASP A 144 13.31 27.29 18.21
C ASP A 144 12.84 28.64 17.66
N ARG A 145 12.15 28.64 16.51
CA ARG A 145 11.52 29.86 15.97
C ARG A 145 10.63 30.58 16.98
N LYS A 146 9.99 29.86 17.91
CA LYS A 146 9.12 30.45 18.93
C LYS A 146 9.89 31.11 20.08
N ARG A 147 11.17 30.77 20.25
CA ARG A 147 12.03 31.23 21.35
C ARG A 147 12.77 32.52 21.04
N PHE A 148 13.02 32.80 19.75
CA PHE A 148 13.84 33.94 19.32
C PHE A 148 13.01 35.00 18.60
N GLY A 149 13.41 36.27 18.77
CA GLY A 149 12.79 37.42 18.10
C GLY A 149 13.02 37.43 16.59
N LYS A 150 12.16 38.13 15.84
CA LYS A 150 12.17 38.16 14.37
C LYS A 150 13.52 38.57 13.76
N ALA A 151 14.18 39.60 14.31
CA ALA A 151 15.46 40.09 13.83
C ALA A 151 16.58 39.04 13.99
N ALA A 152 16.66 38.42 15.17
CA ALA A 152 17.65 37.39 15.45
C ALA A 152 17.40 36.11 14.63
N TRP A 153 16.12 35.78 14.41
CA TRP A 153 15.71 34.64 13.59
C TRP A 153 16.01 34.82 12.10
N ALA A 154 15.97 36.06 11.57
CA ALA A 154 16.23 36.34 10.16
C ALA A 154 17.56 35.74 9.67
N ALA A 155 18.60 35.71 10.53
CA ALA A 155 19.90 35.13 10.21
C ALA A 155 19.89 33.61 9.94
N VAL A 156 18.88 32.88 10.43
CA VAL A 156 18.76 31.41 10.29
C VAL A 156 17.57 30.97 9.43
N VAL A 157 16.73 31.90 8.98
CA VAL A 157 15.64 31.62 8.01
C VAL A 157 16.14 30.85 6.78
N PRO A 158 17.28 31.21 6.14
CA PRO A 158 17.77 30.47 4.97
C PRO A 158 18.04 28.98 5.25
N ARG A 159 18.50 28.63 6.46
CA ARG A 159 18.69 27.23 6.86
C ARG A 159 17.34 26.52 7.00
N LEU A 160 16.34 27.15 7.60
CA LEU A 160 15.00 26.56 7.72
C LEU A 160 14.38 26.29 6.34
N GLU A 161 14.52 27.23 5.41
CA GLU A 161 14.07 27.06 4.02
C GLU A 161 14.77 25.88 3.34
N LYS A 162 16.10 25.79 3.47
CA LYS A 162 16.89 24.66 2.96
C LYS A 162 16.42 23.33 3.55
N LEU A 163 16.20 23.28 4.86
CA LEU A 163 15.75 22.08 5.56
C LEU A 163 14.35 21.64 5.11
N LYS A 164 13.40 22.58 4.98
CA LYS A 164 12.07 22.31 4.42
C LYS A 164 12.15 21.79 2.99
N PHE A 165 13.00 22.39 2.15
CA PHE A 165 13.22 21.94 0.78
C PHE A 165 13.74 20.50 0.74
N MET A 166 14.77 20.19 1.54
CA MET A 166 15.34 18.84 1.63
C MET A 166 14.30 17.83 2.12
N LEU A 167 13.54 18.15 3.18
CA LEU A 167 12.49 17.28 3.71
C LEU A 167 11.42 16.98 2.67
N VAL A 168 10.90 18.00 1.99
CA VAL A 168 9.85 17.81 0.97
C VAL A 168 10.38 16.99 -0.20
N LYS A 169 11.61 17.25 -0.65
CA LYS A 169 12.26 16.49 -1.72
C LYS A 169 12.43 15.02 -1.33
N GLU A 170 12.92 14.74 -0.14
CA GLU A 170 13.14 13.37 0.34
C GLU A 170 11.82 12.62 0.56
N THR A 171 10.81 13.30 1.13
CA THR A 171 9.47 12.74 1.32
C THR A 171 8.79 12.44 -0.01
N LEU A 172 9.01 13.28 -1.03
CA LEU A 172 8.53 13.00 -2.38
C LEU A 172 9.16 11.72 -2.96
N GLN A 173 10.45 11.47 -2.73
CA GLN A 173 11.09 10.21 -3.14
C GLN A 173 10.53 9.01 -2.36
N TYR A 174 10.34 9.14 -1.05
CA TYR A 174 9.69 8.11 -0.23
C TYR A 174 8.31 7.74 -0.77
N MET A 175 7.45 8.72 -1.07
CA MET A 175 6.10 8.47 -1.57
C MET A 175 6.11 7.86 -2.98
N ARG A 176 7.03 8.26 -3.86
CA ARG A 176 7.21 7.62 -5.18
C ARG A 176 7.70 6.18 -5.08
N ALA A 177 8.62 5.89 -4.15
CA ALA A 177 9.05 4.52 -3.89
C ALA A 177 7.89 3.66 -3.38
N LYS A 178 7.08 4.19 -2.45
CA LYS A 178 5.86 3.54 -1.95
C LYS A 178 4.83 3.30 -3.06
N GLU A 179 4.64 4.26 -3.96
CA GLU A 179 3.75 4.14 -5.12
C GLU A 179 4.16 2.98 -6.03
N LEU A 180 5.46 2.81 -6.28
CA LEU A 180 5.98 1.68 -7.08
C LEU A 180 5.67 0.33 -6.43
N CYS A 181 5.85 0.19 -5.11
CA CYS A 181 5.53 -1.04 -4.39
C CYS A 181 4.02 -1.37 -4.44
N LEU A 182 3.14 -0.37 -4.28
CA LEU A 182 1.69 -0.56 -4.36
C LEU A 182 1.23 -0.94 -5.78
N ASN A 183 1.79 -0.30 -6.81
CA ASN A 183 1.50 -0.66 -8.20
C ASN A 183 1.90 -2.11 -8.50
N ARG A 184 3.04 -2.56 -7.97
CA ARG A 184 3.48 -3.95 -8.06
C ARG A 184 2.53 -4.90 -7.34
N GLU A 185 2.12 -4.59 -6.11
CA GLU A 185 1.16 -5.41 -5.36
C GLU A 185 -0.17 -5.55 -6.13
N LYS A 186 -0.70 -4.43 -6.62
CA LYS A 186 -1.90 -4.39 -7.46
C LYS A 186 -1.76 -5.27 -8.72
N GLY A 187 -0.62 -5.19 -9.40
CA GLY A 187 -0.31 -6.05 -10.53
C GLY A 187 -0.26 -7.53 -10.16
N GLY A 188 0.31 -7.85 -8.99
CA GLY A 188 0.33 -9.21 -8.44
C GLY A 188 -1.06 -9.75 -8.12
N ILE A 189 -1.96 -8.92 -7.59
CA ILE A 189 -3.37 -9.30 -7.35
C ILE A 189 -4.06 -9.58 -8.69
N ARG A 190 -3.87 -8.72 -9.69
CA ARG A 190 -4.43 -8.94 -11.04
C ARG A 190 -3.94 -10.24 -11.66
N SER A 191 -2.65 -10.53 -11.62
CA SER A 191 -2.12 -11.79 -12.14
C SER A 191 -2.67 -13.00 -11.39
N LYS A 192 -2.90 -12.90 -10.07
CA LYS A 192 -3.57 -13.97 -9.32
C LYS A 192 -5.00 -14.19 -9.81
N MET A 193 -5.76 -13.11 -10.04
CA MET A 193 -7.12 -13.19 -10.60
C MET A 193 -7.16 -13.83 -12.00
N GLU A 194 -6.16 -13.55 -12.84
CA GLU A 194 -6.05 -14.12 -14.20
C GLU A 194 -5.67 -15.61 -14.18
N CYS A 195 -4.97 -16.07 -13.14
CA CYS A 195 -4.54 -17.47 -12.97
C CYS A 195 -5.53 -18.34 -12.19
N LEU A 196 -6.72 -17.81 -11.85
CA LEU A 196 -7.75 -18.56 -11.14
C LEU A 196 -8.39 -19.62 -12.05
N ASP A 197 -8.41 -20.87 -11.61
CA ASP A 197 -9.08 -21.97 -12.32
C ASP A 197 -10.61 -21.89 -12.14
N GLN A 198 -11.39 -22.48 -13.08
CA GLN A 198 -12.86 -22.53 -12.98
C GLN A 198 -13.40 -23.26 -11.72
N VAL A 199 -12.54 -24.03 -11.05
CA VAL A 199 -12.87 -24.82 -9.85
C VAL A 199 -12.72 -24.00 -8.56
N GLU A 200 -12.07 -22.84 -8.63
CA GLU A 200 -11.84 -22.03 -7.46
C GLU A 200 -13.13 -21.40 -6.92
N THR A 201 -13.19 -21.27 -5.59
CA THR A 201 -14.41 -20.86 -4.90
C THR A 201 -14.72 -19.39 -5.18
N THR A 202 -16.01 -19.06 -5.26
CA THR A 202 -16.49 -17.67 -5.35
C THR A 202 -15.89 -16.78 -4.25
N GLU A 203 -15.62 -17.36 -3.08
CA GLU A 203 -14.95 -16.69 -1.96
C GLU A 203 -13.51 -16.26 -2.27
N ALA A 204 -12.74 -17.05 -3.03
CA ALA A 204 -11.37 -16.70 -3.41
C ALA A 204 -11.35 -15.49 -4.37
N VAL A 205 -12.31 -15.43 -5.30
CA VAL A 205 -12.51 -14.30 -6.21
C VAL A 205 -12.90 -13.05 -5.42
N ASP A 206 -13.89 -13.16 -4.53
CA ASP A 206 -14.35 -12.05 -3.68
C ASP A 206 -13.22 -11.49 -2.82
N MET A 207 -12.41 -12.35 -2.19
CA MET A 207 -11.26 -11.93 -1.39
C MET A 207 -10.22 -11.17 -2.21
N LEU A 208 -9.90 -11.65 -3.43
CA LEU A 208 -8.96 -10.96 -4.32
C LEU A 208 -9.53 -9.63 -4.80
N GLU A 209 -10.82 -9.57 -5.12
CA GLU A 209 -11.52 -8.34 -5.51
C GLU A 209 -11.47 -7.30 -4.39
N MET A 210 -11.77 -7.71 -3.14
CA MET A 210 -11.66 -6.86 -1.97
C MET A 210 -10.25 -6.31 -1.76
N ARG A 211 -9.24 -7.18 -1.85
CA ARG A 211 -7.84 -6.77 -1.74
C ARG A 211 -7.45 -5.80 -2.85
N TYR A 212 -7.92 -6.01 -4.07
CA TYR A 212 -7.66 -5.12 -5.20
C TYR A 212 -8.21 -3.71 -4.93
N TYR A 213 -9.45 -3.59 -4.44
CA TYR A 213 -10.04 -2.29 -4.07
C TYR A 213 -9.27 -1.61 -2.94
N GLN A 214 -8.89 -2.36 -1.89
CA GLN A 214 -8.09 -1.84 -0.78
C GLN A 214 -6.74 -1.28 -1.28
N THR A 215 -5.97 -2.08 -2.03
CA THR A 215 -4.70 -1.63 -2.61
C THR A 215 -4.88 -0.45 -3.56
N GLN A 216 -5.98 -0.40 -4.32
CA GLN A 216 -6.29 0.71 -5.23
C GLN A 216 -6.56 2.02 -4.49
N LEU A 217 -7.28 1.98 -3.36
CA LEU A 217 -7.50 3.16 -2.53
C LEU A 217 -6.22 3.63 -1.86
N GLU A 218 -5.40 2.72 -1.36
CA GLU A 218 -4.08 3.06 -0.83
C GLU A 218 -3.20 3.72 -1.88
N LEU A 219 -3.22 3.21 -3.12
CA LEU A 219 -2.50 3.79 -4.25
C LEU A 219 -2.97 5.23 -4.53
N TYR A 220 -4.28 5.47 -4.56
CA TYR A 220 -4.82 6.84 -4.71
C TYR A 220 -4.41 7.75 -3.55
N GLY A 221 -4.39 7.23 -2.32
CA GLY A 221 -3.89 7.96 -1.14
C GLY A 221 -2.42 8.38 -1.30
N VAL A 222 -1.56 7.45 -1.71
CA VAL A 222 -0.13 7.74 -1.95
C VAL A 222 0.05 8.71 -3.12
N GLN A 223 -0.69 8.56 -4.21
CA GLN A 223 -0.64 9.49 -5.35
C GLN A 223 -1.09 10.91 -4.98
N LEU A 224 -2.11 11.05 -4.12
CA LEU A 224 -2.51 12.35 -3.58
C LEU A 224 -1.42 12.98 -2.72
N GLU A 225 -0.72 12.17 -1.91
CA GLU A 225 0.43 12.64 -1.14
C GLU A 225 1.62 13.00 -2.03
N VAL A 226 1.93 12.24 -3.09
CA VAL A 226 2.94 12.63 -4.10
C VAL A 226 2.63 14.02 -4.65
N LEU A 227 1.40 14.26 -5.11
CA LEU A 227 0.97 15.56 -5.63
C LEU A 227 1.01 16.67 -4.56
N LYS A 228 0.72 16.36 -3.31
CA LYS A 228 0.84 17.30 -2.18
C LYS A 228 2.29 17.70 -1.94
N PHE A 229 3.24 16.76 -1.95
CA PHE A 229 4.66 17.08 -1.79
C PHE A 229 5.24 17.77 -3.04
N GLU A 230 4.74 17.47 -4.24
CA GLU A 230 5.06 18.27 -5.44
C GLU A 230 4.61 19.72 -5.30
N ASP A 231 3.39 19.98 -4.82
CA ASP A 231 2.91 21.33 -4.55
C ASP A 231 3.73 22.02 -3.45
N GLN A 232 4.00 21.33 -2.34
CA GLN A 232 4.83 21.87 -1.25
C GLN A 232 6.25 22.22 -1.70
N LEU A 233 6.83 21.46 -2.64
CA LEU A 233 8.16 21.76 -3.17
C LEU A 233 8.15 23.10 -3.91
N LEU A 234 7.11 23.36 -4.69
CA LEU A 234 6.91 24.63 -5.37
C LEU A 234 6.62 25.75 -4.38
N VAL A 235 5.86 25.50 -3.32
CA VAL A 235 5.59 26.48 -2.25
C VAL A 235 6.88 26.89 -1.54
N VAL A 236 7.72 25.96 -1.13
CA VAL A 236 9.01 26.29 -0.48
C VAL A 236 9.89 27.12 -1.41
N GLN A 237 9.92 26.79 -2.71
CA GLN A 237 10.63 27.60 -3.71
C GLN A 237 10.05 29.02 -3.87
N LEU A 238 8.72 29.14 -3.87
CA LEU A 238 8.03 30.42 -3.92
C LEU A 238 8.32 31.27 -2.70
N ASP A 239 8.33 30.68 -1.49
CA ASP A 239 8.63 31.38 -0.25
C ASP A 239 10.06 31.94 -0.26
N THR A 240 11.05 31.16 -0.73
CA THR A 240 12.43 31.65 -0.90
C THR A 240 12.51 32.79 -1.93
N ILE A 241 11.83 32.68 -3.07
CA ILE A 241 11.82 33.74 -4.10
C ILE A 241 11.17 35.02 -3.56
N ARG A 242 10.06 34.91 -2.85
CA ARG A 242 9.37 36.06 -2.22
C ARG A 242 10.27 36.75 -1.21
N ARG A 243 10.98 35.99 -0.37
CA ARG A 243 11.98 36.56 0.54
C ARG A 243 13.09 37.29 -0.23
N GLN A 244 13.62 36.68 -1.30
CA GLN A 244 14.66 37.31 -2.15
C GLN A 244 14.18 38.60 -2.81
N ILE A 245 12.92 38.65 -3.27
CA ILE A 245 12.31 39.88 -3.80
C ILE A 245 12.26 40.94 -2.69
N ASN A 246 11.73 40.61 -1.52
CA ASN A 246 11.65 41.55 -0.40
C ASN A 246 13.04 42.07 0.02
N GLU A 247 14.04 41.19 0.14
CA GLU A 247 15.42 41.61 0.47
C GLU A 247 16.01 42.54 -0.58
N LYS A 248 15.70 42.28 -1.86
CA LYS A 248 16.09 43.14 -2.97
C LYS A 248 15.25 44.39 -3.06
N GLU A 249 14.08 44.50 -2.44
CA GLU A 249 13.25 45.72 -2.37
C GLU A 249 13.62 46.57 -1.14
N ASP A 250 14.00 45.92 -0.05
CA ASP A 250 14.43 46.53 1.22
C ASP A 250 15.91 46.95 1.22
N GLU A 251 16.66 46.68 0.15
CA GLU A 251 18.06 47.08 0.00
C GLU A 251 18.18 48.62 -0.01
N VAL A 252 18.67 49.17 1.11
CA VAL A 252 18.90 50.60 1.34
C VAL A 252 20.16 51.03 0.60
N VAL A 253 20.02 51.92 -0.38
CA VAL A 253 21.14 52.53 -1.09
C VAL A 253 21.52 53.82 -0.37
N TYR A 254 22.72 53.84 0.23
CA TYR A 254 23.31 55.06 0.76
C TYR A 254 24.00 55.80 -0.38
N TYR A 255 23.56 57.02 -0.64
CA TYR A 255 24.24 57.93 -1.54
C TYR A 255 25.22 58.75 -0.71
N ASP A 256 26.52 58.63 -0.99
CA ASP A 256 27.50 59.59 -0.47
C ASP A 256 27.14 60.99 -1.00
N THR A 257 27.17 61.97 -0.11
CA THR A 257 26.95 63.37 -0.48
C THR A 257 28.19 63.88 -1.21
N TYR A 258 28.06 64.16 -2.51
CA TYR A 258 29.12 64.79 -3.29
C TYR A 258 29.38 66.21 -2.79
N GLU A 259 30.64 66.57 -2.60
CA GLU A 259 31.06 67.92 -2.20
C GLU A 259 31.29 68.84 -3.40
N ASP A 260 31.43 68.31 -4.64
CA ASP A 260 31.77 69.05 -5.86
C ASP A 260 30.80 68.73 -7.04
N PRO A 261 30.27 69.70 -7.80
CA PRO A 261 29.27 69.47 -8.84
C PRO A 261 29.81 68.79 -10.11
N GLU A 262 31.13 68.69 -10.28
CA GLU A 262 31.77 68.00 -11.41
C GLU A 262 31.79 66.46 -11.23
N GLU A 263 31.78 65.97 -9.99
CA GLU A 263 31.76 64.53 -9.68
C GLU A 263 30.43 63.86 -10.05
N LEU A 264 29.33 64.64 -10.05
CA LEU A 264 27.98 64.19 -10.44
C LEU A 264 27.88 63.77 -11.91
N GLN A 265 28.67 64.36 -12.81
CA GLN A 265 28.63 64.04 -14.25
C GLN A 265 29.37 62.73 -14.58
N VAL A 266 30.38 62.36 -13.79
CA VAL A 266 31.15 61.11 -13.98
C VAL A 266 30.33 59.89 -13.54
N THR A 267 29.33 60.09 -12.69
CA THR A 267 28.47 59.04 -12.11
C THR A 267 27.25 58.62 -12.92
N GLY A 268 27.20 58.89 -14.23
CA GLY A 268 26.19 58.34 -15.15
C GLY A 268 26.08 56.80 -15.13
N GLY A 269 27.06 56.10 -14.55
CA GLY A 269 27.03 54.65 -14.30
C GLY A 269 26.15 54.18 -13.14
N LEU A 270 25.68 55.05 -12.24
CA LEU A 270 24.79 54.63 -11.13
C LEU A 270 23.35 54.30 -11.57
N GLY A 271 22.92 54.74 -12.76
CA GLY A 271 21.65 54.28 -13.35
C GLY A 271 21.66 52.78 -13.68
N LEU A 272 22.85 52.21 -13.97
CA LEU A 272 23.00 50.80 -14.32
C LEU A 272 22.74 49.87 -13.13
N SER A 273 23.03 50.30 -11.88
CA SER A 273 22.79 49.48 -10.69
C SER A 273 21.30 49.37 -10.36
N HIS A 274 20.56 50.48 -10.46
CA HIS A 274 19.10 50.49 -10.32
C HIS A 274 18.42 49.67 -11.42
N ASP A 275 18.89 49.77 -12.67
CA ASP A 275 18.39 48.97 -13.78
C ASP A 275 18.70 47.48 -13.61
N THR A 276 19.88 47.13 -13.06
CA THR A 276 20.25 45.73 -12.77
C THR A 276 19.35 45.14 -11.68
N ARG A 277 19.12 45.86 -10.59
CA ARG A 277 18.20 45.46 -9.50
C ARG A 277 16.77 45.27 -9.99
N SER A 278 16.25 46.22 -10.78
CA SER A 278 14.93 46.13 -11.41
C SER A 278 14.81 44.90 -12.32
N ASN A 279 15.85 44.60 -13.10
CA ASN A 279 15.89 43.43 -13.97
C ASN A 279 15.94 42.10 -13.19
N GLU A 280 16.64 42.04 -12.06
CA GLU A 280 16.66 40.86 -11.17
C GLU A 280 15.28 40.58 -10.56
N ILE A 281 14.61 41.61 -10.05
CA ILE A 281 13.26 41.50 -9.48
C ILE A 281 12.28 41.01 -10.56
N LYS A 282 12.33 41.55 -11.78
CA LYS A 282 11.50 41.07 -12.91
C LYS A 282 11.73 39.59 -13.23
N LYS A 283 12.98 39.11 -13.19
CA LYS A 283 13.31 37.68 -13.38
C LYS A 283 12.70 36.80 -12.28
N LEU A 284 12.78 37.23 -11.01
CA LEU A 284 12.20 36.52 -9.87
C LEU A 284 10.66 36.50 -9.94
N GLN A 285 10.03 37.59 -10.36
CA GLN A 285 8.59 37.67 -10.60
C GLN A 285 8.13 36.74 -11.73
N LEU A 286 8.87 36.69 -12.85
CA LEU A 286 8.59 35.75 -13.94
C LEU A 286 8.66 34.29 -13.45
N LYS A 287 9.68 33.95 -12.67
CA LYS A 287 9.84 32.61 -12.07
C LYS A 287 8.70 32.29 -11.10
N THR A 288 8.24 33.26 -10.32
CA THR A 288 7.07 33.14 -9.42
C THR A 288 5.83 32.75 -10.22
N HIS A 289 5.54 33.47 -11.31
CA HIS A 289 4.40 33.17 -12.17
C HIS A 289 4.48 31.75 -12.78
N GLN A 290 5.66 31.34 -13.25
CA GLN A 290 5.87 29.98 -13.78
C GLN A 290 5.61 28.87 -12.74
N LEU A 291 6.03 29.09 -11.49
CA LEU A 291 5.79 28.14 -10.41
C LEU A 291 4.30 28.09 -10.04
N GLU A 292 3.60 29.22 -10.02
CA GLU A 292 2.16 29.29 -9.75
C GLU A 292 1.33 28.57 -10.83
N VAL A 293 1.69 28.72 -12.11
CA VAL A 293 1.05 27.95 -13.21
C VAL A 293 1.23 26.45 -13.01
N LYS A 294 2.44 26.01 -12.61
CA LYS A 294 2.69 24.58 -12.30
C LYS A 294 1.83 24.11 -11.12
N ARG A 295 1.69 24.92 -10.06
CA ARG A 295 0.80 24.61 -8.93
C ARG A 295 -0.65 24.48 -9.37
N GLY A 296 -1.14 25.35 -10.25
CA GLY A 296 -2.48 25.24 -10.83
C GLY A 296 -2.74 23.89 -11.52
N ARG A 297 -1.76 23.39 -12.29
CA ARG A 297 -1.84 22.06 -12.92
C ARG A 297 -1.88 20.92 -11.89
N ILE A 298 -1.11 21.02 -10.81
CA ILE A 298 -1.12 20.03 -9.71
C ILE A 298 -2.48 20.05 -9.00
N CYS A 299 -3.05 21.22 -8.74
CA CYS A 299 -4.39 21.35 -8.14
C CYS A 299 -5.47 20.66 -8.98
N ALA A 300 -5.45 20.84 -10.32
CA ALA A 300 -6.36 20.15 -11.22
C ALA A 300 -6.19 18.61 -11.13
N ARG A 301 -4.95 18.12 -11.16
CA ARG A 301 -4.64 16.68 -11.01
C ARG A 301 -5.12 16.14 -9.66
N ARG A 302 -4.93 16.88 -8.56
CA ARG A 302 -5.41 16.48 -7.22
C ARG A 302 -6.93 16.39 -7.16
N SER A 303 -7.65 17.33 -7.76
CA SER A 303 -9.11 17.31 -7.84
C SER A 303 -9.60 16.09 -8.61
N TYR A 304 -9.05 15.84 -9.80
CA TYR A 304 -9.34 14.65 -10.60
C TYR A 304 -9.11 13.35 -9.82
N LEU A 305 -7.99 13.26 -9.11
CA LEU A 305 -7.63 12.07 -8.35
C LEU A 305 -8.52 11.84 -7.12
N ARG A 306 -8.95 12.91 -6.44
CA ARG A 306 -9.95 12.80 -5.36
C ARG A 306 -11.26 12.23 -5.88
N ASN A 307 -11.78 12.75 -7.00
CA ASN A 307 -13.00 12.22 -7.61
C ASN A 307 -12.86 10.73 -7.97
N LYS A 308 -11.68 10.31 -8.46
CA LYS A 308 -11.41 8.89 -8.77
C LYS A 308 -11.34 8.02 -7.52
N ARG A 309 -10.76 8.52 -6.45
CA ARG A 309 -10.76 7.81 -5.16
C ARG A 309 -12.17 7.68 -4.62
N ASP A 310 -12.95 8.75 -4.62
CA ASP A 310 -14.32 8.74 -4.08
C ASP A 310 -15.22 7.76 -4.88
N GLN A 311 -15.10 7.71 -6.21
CA GLN A 311 -15.75 6.70 -7.07
C GLN A 311 -15.35 5.25 -6.70
N CYS A 312 -14.06 5.06 -6.37
CA CYS A 312 -13.54 3.75 -5.98
C CYS A 312 -14.02 3.34 -4.59
N GLU A 313 -14.14 4.28 -3.64
CA GLU A 313 -14.69 4.05 -2.30
C GLU A 313 -16.16 3.64 -2.38
N GLU A 314 -16.95 4.29 -3.23
CA GLU A 314 -18.34 3.91 -3.47
C GLU A 314 -18.46 2.51 -4.08
N SER A 315 -17.62 2.21 -5.07
CA SER A 315 -17.56 0.87 -5.71
C SER A 315 -17.19 -0.22 -4.71
N GLN A 316 -16.21 0.03 -3.84
CA GLN A 316 -15.82 -0.92 -2.79
C GLN A 316 -16.96 -1.15 -1.81
N LYS A 317 -17.63 -0.09 -1.33
CA LYS A 317 -18.76 -0.22 -0.39
C LYS A 317 -19.89 -1.04 -0.99
N LEU A 318 -20.22 -0.83 -2.27
CA LEU A 318 -21.23 -1.61 -2.97
C LEU A 318 -20.84 -3.10 -3.01
N LYS A 319 -19.58 -3.40 -3.28
CA LYS A 319 -19.05 -4.77 -3.31
C LYS A 319 -19.04 -5.44 -1.93
N GLU A 320 -18.68 -4.70 -0.88
CA GLU A 320 -18.76 -5.19 0.50
C GLU A 320 -20.20 -5.53 0.90
N GLN A 321 -21.17 -4.68 0.55
CA GLN A 321 -22.59 -4.95 0.79
C GLN A 321 -23.08 -6.19 0.04
N GLN A 322 -22.68 -6.33 -1.23
CA GLN A 322 -23.01 -7.50 -2.04
C GLN A 322 -22.42 -8.78 -1.43
N HIS A 323 -21.16 -8.75 -1.00
CA HIS A 323 -20.51 -9.88 -0.36
C HIS A 323 -21.21 -10.29 0.95
N GLN A 324 -21.54 -9.31 1.80
CA GLN A 324 -22.30 -9.56 3.04
C GLN A 324 -23.68 -10.17 2.77
N MET A 325 -24.39 -9.67 1.76
CA MET A 325 -25.70 -10.21 1.38
C MET A 325 -25.58 -11.65 0.84
N ASN A 326 -24.58 -11.91 0.00
CA ASN A 326 -24.32 -13.25 -0.52
C ASN A 326 -23.96 -14.23 0.60
N GLN A 327 -23.14 -13.81 1.56
CA GLN A 327 -22.76 -14.60 2.73
C GLN A 327 -23.97 -14.88 3.63
N ALA A 328 -24.82 -13.88 3.89
CA ALA A 328 -26.06 -14.07 4.66
C ALA A 328 -27.01 -15.06 3.96
N ASN A 329 -27.19 -14.92 2.64
CA ASN A 329 -28.00 -15.84 1.84
C ASN A 329 -27.43 -17.27 1.89
N TYR A 330 -26.11 -17.43 1.77
CA TYR A 330 -25.45 -18.72 1.89
C TYR A 330 -25.69 -19.36 3.26
N HIS A 331 -25.50 -18.62 4.36
CA HIS A 331 -25.78 -19.11 5.71
C HIS A 331 -27.25 -19.48 5.90
N GLN A 332 -28.17 -18.69 5.35
CA GLN A 332 -29.59 -19.00 5.41
C GLN A 332 -29.91 -20.30 4.67
N HIS A 333 -29.46 -20.45 3.41
CA HIS A 333 -29.65 -21.68 2.64
C HIS A 333 -29.01 -22.89 3.32
N HIS A 334 -27.80 -22.75 3.83
CA HIS A 334 -27.09 -23.81 4.54
C HIS A 334 -27.81 -24.23 5.83
N SER A 335 -28.30 -23.27 6.63
CA SER A 335 -29.07 -23.56 7.84
C SER A 335 -30.39 -24.28 7.54
N ILE A 336 -31.06 -23.93 6.43
CA ILE A 336 -32.27 -24.61 5.96
C ILE A 336 -31.93 -26.03 5.51
N GLN A 337 -30.81 -26.22 4.81
CA GLN A 337 -30.37 -27.54 4.37
C GLN A 337 -30.02 -28.45 5.54
N LEU A 338 -29.28 -27.96 6.53
CA LEU A 338 -28.99 -28.69 7.77
C LEU A 338 -30.28 -29.13 8.47
N LYS A 339 -31.25 -28.22 8.66
CA LYS A 339 -32.56 -28.56 9.25
C LYS A 339 -33.32 -29.60 8.44
N ARG A 340 -33.23 -29.56 7.10
CA ARG A 340 -33.86 -30.56 6.23
C ARG A 340 -33.21 -31.92 6.38
N ASP A 341 -31.89 -31.98 6.50
CA ASP A 341 -31.15 -33.22 6.65
C ASP A 341 -31.33 -33.83 8.05
N GLU A 342 -31.39 -33.02 9.10
CA GLU A 342 -31.79 -33.45 10.45
C GLU A 342 -33.19 -34.07 10.45
N LYS A 343 -34.16 -33.43 9.78
CA LYS A 343 -35.52 -33.96 9.66
C LYS A 343 -35.56 -35.26 8.85
N LYS A 344 -34.72 -35.42 7.82
CA LYS A 344 -34.60 -36.67 7.07
C LYS A 344 -34.04 -37.79 7.95
N GLU A 345 -33.01 -37.51 8.74
CA GLU A 345 -32.43 -38.49 9.67
C GLU A 345 -33.41 -38.87 10.79
N GLU A 346 -34.15 -37.91 11.36
CA GLU A 346 -35.20 -38.20 12.34
C GLU A 346 -36.32 -39.08 11.74
N ASN A 347 -36.73 -38.81 10.50
CA ASN A 347 -37.71 -39.62 9.78
C ASN A 347 -37.19 -41.03 9.49
N LYS A 348 -35.90 -41.21 9.18
CA LYS A 348 -35.29 -42.54 9.03
C LYS A 348 -35.37 -43.32 10.35
N LYS A 349 -34.96 -42.71 11.46
CA LYS A 349 -35.05 -43.31 12.80
C LYS A 349 -36.49 -43.71 13.17
N LYS A 350 -37.48 -42.86 12.87
CA LYS A 350 -38.91 -43.17 13.07
C LYS A 350 -39.36 -44.36 12.23
N ARG A 351 -38.97 -44.42 10.95
CA ARG A 351 -39.28 -45.56 10.07
C ARG A 351 -38.64 -46.85 10.54
N GLU A 352 -37.39 -46.80 10.97
CA GLU A 352 -36.67 -47.93 11.56
C GLU A 352 -37.37 -48.44 12.82
N PHE A 353 -37.78 -47.55 13.72
CA PHE A 353 -38.56 -47.91 14.91
C PHE A 353 -39.89 -48.60 14.55
N VAL A 354 -40.67 -48.03 13.62
CA VAL A 354 -41.93 -48.64 13.17
C VAL A 354 -41.69 -50.01 12.54
N ASN A 355 -40.62 -50.17 11.76
CA ASN A 355 -40.25 -51.45 11.15
C ASN A 355 -39.85 -52.49 12.21
N GLN A 356 -39.10 -52.08 13.25
CA GLN A 356 -38.75 -52.96 14.37
C GLN A 356 -40.01 -53.42 15.14
N GLU A 357 -40.95 -52.51 15.44
CA GLU A 357 -42.21 -52.88 16.09
C GLU A 357 -43.09 -53.79 15.21
N ARG A 358 -43.12 -53.55 13.89
CA ARG A 358 -43.76 -54.47 12.93
C ARG A 358 -43.11 -55.84 12.94
N GLN A 359 -41.78 -55.93 12.94
CA GLN A 359 -41.06 -57.21 13.00
C GLN A 359 -41.39 -57.97 14.28
N LYS A 360 -41.34 -57.32 15.45
CA LYS A 360 -41.74 -57.93 16.72
C LYS A 360 -43.18 -58.43 16.68
N THR A 361 -44.09 -57.68 16.05
CA THR A 361 -45.50 -58.08 15.90
C THR A 361 -45.62 -59.30 14.99
N LEU A 362 -44.92 -59.31 13.86
CA LEU A 362 -44.89 -60.46 12.94
C LEU A 362 -44.28 -61.70 13.62
N GLU A 363 -43.24 -61.54 14.45
CA GLU A 363 -42.66 -62.61 15.25
C GLU A 363 -43.64 -63.14 16.28
N ARG A 364 -44.34 -62.27 17.02
CA ARG A 364 -45.42 -62.68 17.94
C ARG A 364 -46.51 -63.46 17.21
N LEU A 365 -46.92 -63.01 16.02
CA LEU A 365 -47.91 -63.72 15.20
C LEU A 365 -47.39 -65.07 14.66
N ARG A 366 -46.12 -65.16 14.25
CA ARG A 366 -45.49 -66.44 13.87
C ARG A 366 -45.47 -67.40 15.06
N MET A 367 -45.03 -66.93 16.23
CA MET A 367 -45.03 -67.72 17.47
C MET A 367 -46.44 -68.16 17.88
N PHE A 368 -47.43 -67.28 17.74
CA PHE A 368 -48.84 -67.62 17.98
C PHE A 368 -49.33 -68.68 17.00
N LYS A 369 -49.10 -68.52 15.69
CA LYS A 369 -49.47 -69.52 14.68
C LYS A 369 -48.79 -70.88 14.92
N GLN A 370 -47.54 -70.87 15.37
CA GLN A 370 -46.78 -72.08 15.72
C GLN A 370 -47.28 -72.74 17.03
N LYS A 371 -47.86 -71.97 17.96
CA LYS A 371 -48.58 -72.48 19.15
C LYS A 371 -49.99 -72.98 18.83
N SER A 372 -50.70 -72.33 17.92
CA SER A 372 -52.07 -72.64 17.53
C SER A 372 -52.18 -73.75 16.47
N SER A 373 -51.07 -74.24 15.93
CA SER A 373 -51.04 -75.44 15.07
C SER A 373 -51.27 -76.74 15.84
N GLY A 374 -51.47 -76.69 17.16
CA GLY A 374 -52.14 -77.73 17.95
C GLY A 374 -53.61 -77.39 18.16
N HIS A 375 -54.49 -77.95 17.31
CA HIS A 375 -55.96 -78.04 17.42
C HIS A 375 -56.75 -76.83 17.98
N VAL A 376 -57.47 -76.11 17.10
CA VAL A 376 -58.84 -75.64 17.39
C VAL A 376 -59.69 -75.75 16.12
N VAL A 377 -60.62 -76.72 16.11
CA VAL A 377 -61.67 -76.86 15.09
C VAL A 377 -62.79 -75.88 15.43
N PHE A 378 -62.94 -74.80 14.67
CA PHE A 378 -64.15 -73.98 14.68
C PHE A 378 -65.20 -74.61 13.76
N LYS A 379 -66.28 -75.17 14.34
CA LYS A 379 -67.49 -75.52 13.61
C LYS A 379 -68.29 -74.24 13.31
N PRO A 380 -68.75 -74.00 12.08
CA PRO A 380 -69.56 -72.83 11.76
C PRO A 380 -71.02 -73.05 12.18
N PRO A 381 -71.73 -72.04 12.71
CA PRO A 381 -73.18 -72.07 12.81
C PRO A 381 -73.79 -71.76 11.44
N ARG A 382 -74.77 -72.57 11.03
CA ARG A 382 -75.67 -72.33 9.90
C ARG A 382 -76.38 -70.98 10.07
N CYS A 383 -76.24 -70.08 9.10
CA CYS A 383 -77.19 -68.99 8.90
C CYS A 383 -78.17 -69.37 7.79
N GLN A 384 -79.45 -69.33 8.14
CA GLN A 384 -80.58 -69.50 7.24
C GLN A 384 -80.73 -68.28 6.34
N SER A 385 -81.12 -68.53 5.10
CA SER A 385 -81.48 -67.57 4.07
C SER A 385 -82.72 -66.76 4.44
N LEU A 386 -82.64 -65.43 4.33
CA LEU A 386 -83.81 -64.58 4.13
C LEU A 386 -83.56 -63.68 2.92
N SER A 387 -84.34 -63.94 1.88
CA SER A 387 -84.49 -63.16 0.67
C SER A 387 -85.33 -61.91 0.92
N VAL A 388 -84.84 -60.71 0.61
CA VAL A 388 -85.69 -59.57 0.21
C VAL A 388 -84.98 -58.70 -0.84
N GLN A 389 -85.54 -58.76 -2.04
CA GLN A 389 -85.70 -57.82 -3.15
C GLN A 389 -84.85 -56.53 -3.29
N LYS A 390 -84.28 -56.43 -4.50
CA LYS A 390 -84.08 -55.28 -5.40
C LYS A 390 -84.65 -53.91 -4.98
N GLN A 391 -83.83 -52.87 -5.16
CA GLN A 391 -84.17 -51.76 -6.05
C GLN A 391 -82.90 -51.05 -6.58
N ASP A 392 -82.78 -51.03 -7.90
CA ASP A 392 -81.93 -50.14 -8.70
C ASP A 392 -82.42 -48.69 -8.61
N VAL A 393 -81.51 -47.73 -8.87
CA VAL A 393 -81.63 -46.40 -9.56
C VAL A 393 -80.34 -45.64 -9.18
N SER A 394 -79.25 -45.75 -9.94
CA SER A 394 -78.87 -44.96 -11.14
C SER A 394 -78.46 -43.51 -10.87
N SER A 395 -77.35 -43.11 -11.54
CA SER A 395 -77.01 -41.77 -12.07
C SER A 395 -76.78 -40.64 -11.04
N THR A 396 -75.82 -39.73 -11.13
CA THR A 396 -74.99 -39.19 -12.24
C THR A 396 -74.00 -38.17 -11.64
N GLU A 397 -72.86 -37.99 -12.31
CA GLU A 397 -72.14 -36.72 -12.54
C GLU A 397 -71.89 -35.75 -11.36
N ASN A 398 -70.62 -35.66 -10.93
CA ASN A 398 -69.67 -34.63 -11.39
C ASN A 398 -68.24 -34.99 -10.97
#